data_AF-A0A4R9GY21-F1
#
_entry.id   AF-A0A4R9GY21-F1
#
_cell.length_a   1.000
_cell.length_b   1.000
_cell.length_c   1.000
_cell.angle_alpha   90.00
_cell.angle_beta   90.00
_cell.angle_gamma   90.00
#
_symmetry.space_group_name_H-M   'P 1'
#
loop_
_entity.id
_entity.type
_entity.pdbx_description
1 polymer ?
#
loop_
_entity_poly.entity_id
_entity_poly.type
_entity_poly.pdbx_seq_one_letter_code
_entity_poly.pdbx_strand_id
1 'polypeptide(L)'
;MHFRLIISLLISIFAFSIFSKTSDPVDACSKIKNKNDQKKCYSKEYQVADKELNVTYKKIREGLSESQKEDLKKLQVLWIGYRDGVCEGPMYASDETGIETIICKTGTTEERTKYLNHVWKFGAASKEGLGSYTDGFGGNLKLFRDKSTKNIQFSFEVVRGPTAHLGEVNGNWTPSKEGKWTWASTEGCKSDDPDCCLLEFEYFPNRIEVEEVSCSAYHGARAYFGGSYRYEFK
;
A
#
# COMPACT_ATOMS: atom_id res chain seq x y z
N MET A 1 70.41 -9.27 12.41
CA MET A 1 70.32 -7.81 12.18
C MET A 1 70.05 -7.58 10.69
N HIS A 2 69.24 -6.56 10.37
CA HIS A 2 68.80 -6.09 9.04
C HIS A 2 67.61 -6.85 8.43
N PHE A 3 66.35 -6.51 8.75
CA PHE A 3 65.48 -5.36 8.44
C PHE A 3 64.64 -5.58 7.17
N ARG A 4 63.32 -5.54 7.37
CA ARG A 4 62.22 -5.75 6.42
C ARG A 4 62.06 -4.56 5.46
N LEU A 5 61.53 -4.81 4.26
CA LEU A 5 60.62 -3.86 3.59
C LEU A 5 59.79 -4.62 2.54
N ILE A 6 58.61 -5.11 2.95
CA ILE A 6 57.55 -5.53 2.03
C ILE A 6 56.69 -4.29 1.81
N ILE A 7 56.74 -3.73 0.60
CA ILE A 7 55.91 -2.61 0.17
C ILE A 7 54.47 -3.13 0.04
N SER A 8 53.63 -2.87 1.04
CA SER A 8 52.17 -3.01 0.92
C SER A 8 51.62 -1.71 0.31
N LEU A 9 51.27 -1.76 -0.97
CA LEU A 9 50.55 -0.67 -1.63
C LEU A 9 49.06 -0.81 -1.24
N LEU A 10 48.60 0.09 -0.36
CA LEU A 10 47.19 0.26 0.00
C LEU A 10 46.37 0.70 -1.23
N ILE A 11 45.54 -0.19 -1.76
CA ILE A 11 44.49 0.16 -2.73
C ILE A 11 43.29 0.66 -1.94
N SER A 12 43.18 1.98 -1.77
CA SER A 12 42.00 2.61 -1.19
C SER A 12 40.92 2.73 -2.27
N ILE A 13 40.00 1.76 -2.31
CA ILE A 13 38.81 1.80 -3.16
C ILE A 13 37.81 2.74 -2.51
N PHE A 14 37.85 4.02 -2.85
CA PHE A 14 36.78 4.96 -2.54
C PHE A 14 35.66 4.72 -3.55
N ALA A 15 34.75 3.79 -3.22
CA ALA A 15 33.54 3.56 -3.98
C ALA A 15 32.60 4.77 -3.77
N PHE A 16 32.76 5.80 -4.61
CA PHE A 16 31.76 6.85 -4.74
C PHE A 16 30.50 6.18 -5.29
N SER A 17 29.53 5.89 -4.41
CA SER A 17 28.21 5.45 -4.81
C SER A 17 27.59 6.56 -5.65
N ILE A 18 27.60 6.39 -6.96
CA ILE A 18 26.86 7.24 -7.89
C ILE A 18 25.39 6.93 -7.65
N PHE A 19 24.75 7.71 -6.77
CA PHE A 19 23.30 7.77 -6.73
C PHE A 19 22.85 8.36 -8.06
N SER A 20 22.43 7.51 -8.99
CA SER A 20 21.70 7.94 -10.16
C SER A 20 20.42 8.61 -9.69
N LYS A 21 20.39 9.95 -9.70
CA LYS A 21 19.12 10.67 -9.73
C LYS A 21 18.45 10.29 -11.05
N THR A 22 17.50 9.35 -10.98
CA THR A 22 16.51 9.21 -12.03
C THR A 22 15.78 10.54 -12.12
N SER A 23 16.07 11.31 -13.18
CA SER A 23 15.23 12.43 -13.55
C SER A 23 13.89 11.83 -13.96
N ASP A 24 12.85 12.06 -13.16
CA ASP A 24 11.48 11.79 -13.59
C ASP A 24 11.28 12.45 -14.97
N PRO A 25 10.64 11.77 -15.93
CA PRO A 25 10.36 12.39 -17.21
C PRO A 25 9.60 13.68 -16.94
N VAL A 26 10.17 14.81 -17.37
CA VAL A 26 9.53 16.12 -17.24
C VAL A 26 8.18 16.03 -17.95
N ASP A 27 7.11 16.03 -17.16
CA ASP A 27 5.72 15.95 -17.59
C ASP A 27 5.48 16.90 -18.79
N ALA A 28 5.15 16.34 -19.94
CA ALA A 28 4.98 17.10 -21.18
C ALA A 28 3.73 17.99 -21.13
N CYS A 29 2.67 17.56 -20.42
CA CYS A 29 1.45 18.33 -20.24
C CYS A 29 1.68 19.56 -19.35
N SER A 30 2.60 19.48 -18.38
CA SER A 30 2.93 20.61 -17.50
C SER A 30 3.47 21.85 -18.24
N LYS A 31 4.07 21.65 -19.43
CA LYS A 31 4.65 22.73 -20.26
C LYS A 31 3.62 23.51 -21.09
N ILE A 32 2.37 23.04 -21.18
CA ILE A 32 1.32 23.68 -21.99
C ILE A 32 0.80 24.92 -21.27
N LYS A 33 0.95 26.10 -21.89
CA LYS A 33 0.53 27.38 -21.29
C LYS A 33 -0.99 27.58 -21.27
N ASN A 34 -1.70 27.15 -22.31
CA ASN A 34 -3.15 27.27 -22.36
C ASN A 34 -3.80 26.24 -21.43
N LYS A 35 -4.55 26.69 -20.43
CA LYS A 35 -5.14 25.81 -19.41
C LYS A 35 -6.14 24.79 -19.97
N ASN A 36 -6.90 25.14 -21.02
CA ASN A 36 -7.82 24.19 -21.65
C ASN A 36 -7.06 23.09 -22.39
N ASP A 37 -5.98 23.44 -23.10
CA ASP A 37 -5.16 22.46 -23.80
C ASP A 37 -4.33 21.62 -22.82
N GLN A 38 -3.87 22.21 -21.71
CA GLN A 38 -3.22 21.49 -20.61
C GLN A 38 -4.19 20.46 -20.00
N LYS A 39 -5.42 20.86 -19.67
CA LYS A 39 -6.46 19.95 -19.16
C LYS A 39 -6.77 18.81 -20.13
N LYS A 40 -6.88 19.12 -21.42
CA LYS A 40 -7.07 18.08 -22.47
C LYS A 40 -5.90 17.11 -22.54
N CYS A 41 -4.67 17.58 -22.33
CA CYS A 41 -3.48 16.74 -22.30
C CYS A 41 -3.56 15.73 -21.14
N TYR A 42 -3.74 16.21 -19.90
CA TYR A 42 -3.89 15.33 -18.73
C TYR A 42 -5.11 14.41 -18.83
N SER A 43 -6.21 14.86 -19.43
CA SER A 43 -7.38 14.01 -19.67
C SER A 43 -7.06 12.80 -20.55
N LYS A 44 -6.14 12.96 -21.52
CA LYS A 44 -5.69 11.84 -22.36
C LYS A 44 -4.82 10.86 -21.58
N GLU A 45 -3.93 11.36 -20.72
CA GLU A 45 -3.13 10.50 -19.83
C GLU A 45 -4.03 9.68 -18.90
N TYR A 46 -5.04 10.32 -18.31
CA TYR A 46 -6.04 9.63 -17.49
C TYR A 46 -6.78 8.53 -18.28
N GLN A 47 -7.19 8.82 -19.52
CA GLN A 47 -7.85 7.83 -20.38
C GLN A 47 -6.93 6.63 -20.70
N VAL A 48 -5.63 6.85 -20.84
CA VAL A 48 -4.65 5.78 -21.04
C VAL A 48 -4.56 4.91 -19.78
N ALA A 49 -4.39 5.53 -18.61
CA ALA A 49 -4.34 4.82 -17.33
C ALA A 49 -5.63 4.01 -17.05
N ASP A 50 -6.80 4.61 -17.30
CA ASP A 50 -8.09 3.94 -17.11
C ASP A 50 -8.27 2.75 -18.08
N LYS A 51 -7.83 2.91 -19.34
CA LYS A 51 -7.84 1.80 -20.30
C LYS A 51 -6.95 0.66 -19.84
N GLU A 52 -5.75 0.95 -19.33
CA GLU A 52 -4.83 -0.07 -18.82
C GLU A 52 -5.41 -0.80 -17.61
N LEU A 53 -6.00 -0.06 -16.66
CA LEU A 53 -6.69 -0.64 -15.51
C LEU A 53 -7.81 -1.59 -15.95
N ASN A 54 -8.63 -1.17 -16.90
CA ASN A 54 -9.74 -1.98 -17.41
C ASN A 54 -9.26 -3.26 -18.13
N VAL A 55 -8.17 -3.19 -18.89
CA VAL A 55 -7.55 -4.37 -19.51
C VAL A 55 -7.03 -5.33 -18.44
N THR A 56 -6.30 -4.81 -17.45
CA THR A 56 -5.74 -5.59 -16.33
C THR A 56 -6.85 -6.27 -15.52
N TYR A 57 -7.88 -5.52 -15.16
CA TYR A 57 -9.06 -6.02 -14.45
C TYR A 57 -9.75 -7.18 -15.18
N LYS A 58 -9.98 -7.04 -16.51
CA LYS A 58 -10.59 -8.11 -17.32
C LYS A 58 -9.73 -9.37 -17.34
N LYS A 59 -8.43 -9.21 -17.61
CA LYS A 59 -7.46 -10.32 -17.64
C LYS A 59 -7.41 -11.08 -16.31
N ILE A 60 -7.38 -10.37 -15.18
CA ILE A 60 -7.41 -11.00 -13.85
C ILE A 60 -8.71 -11.79 -13.67
N ARG A 61 -9.86 -11.18 -13.99
CA ARG A 61 -11.17 -11.81 -13.83
C ARG A 61 -11.34 -13.09 -14.63
N GLU A 62 -10.71 -13.23 -15.79
CA GLU A 62 -10.76 -14.46 -16.60
C GLU A 62 -10.25 -15.69 -15.84
N GLY A 63 -9.29 -15.53 -14.93
CA GLY A 63 -8.73 -16.61 -14.12
C GLY A 63 -9.45 -16.87 -12.79
N LEU A 64 -10.44 -16.07 -12.42
CA LEU A 64 -11.12 -16.14 -11.12
C LEU A 64 -12.34 -17.07 -11.15
N SER A 65 -12.67 -17.69 -10.01
CA SER A 65 -13.98 -18.33 -9.82
C SER A 65 -15.11 -17.28 -9.80
N GLU A 66 -16.36 -17.70 -9.97
CA GLU A 66 -17.50 -16.75 -9.97
C GLU A 66 -17.61 -15.94 -8.67
N SER A 67 -17.38 -16.58 -7.51
CA SER A 67 -17.34 -15.87 -6.23
C SER A 67 -16.23 -14.81 -6.21
N GLN A 68 -15.02 -15.17 -6.64
CA GLN A 68 -13.88 -14.26 -6.68
C GLN A 68 -14.09 -13.11 -7.68
N LYS A 69 -14.76 -13.37 -8.81
CA LYS A 69 -15.14 -12.32 -9.78
C LYS A 69 -16.09 -11.30 -9.15
N GLU A 70 -17.06 -11.75 -8.38
CA GLU A 70 -18.01 -10.87 -7.69
C GLU A 70 -17.32 -10.08 -6.57
N ASP A 71 -16.44 -10.71 -5.80
CA ASP A 71 -15.65 -10.04 -4.77
C ASP A 71 -14.73 -8.96 -5.38
N LEU A 72 -14.00 -9.28 -6.44
CA LEU A 72 -13.15 -8.31 -7.15
C LEU A 72 -13.98 -7.18 -7.75
N LYS A 73 -15.18 -7.45 -8.28
CA LYS A 73 -16.09 -6.41 -8.78
C LYS A 73 -16.51 -5.45 -7.66
N LYS A 74 -16.93 -5.98 -6.49
CA LYS A 74 -17.29 -5.15 -5.33
C LYS A 74 -16.12 -4.27 -4.88
N LEU A 75 -14.93 -4.86 -4.75
CA LEU A 75 -13.71 -4.13 -4.39
C LEU A 75 -13.35 -3.05 -5.42
N GLN A 76 -13.55 -3.32 -6.71
CA GLN A 76 -13.28 -2.36 -7.76
C GLN A 76 -14.26 -1.18 -7.75
N VAL A 77 -15.54 -1.43 -7.47
CA VAL A 77 -16.55 -0.36 -7.31
C VAL A 77 -16.24 0.50 -6.08
N LEU A 78 -15.88 -0.14 -4.95
CA LEU A 78 -15.45 0.58 -3.75
C LEU A 78 -14.20 1.44 -4.03
N TRP A 79 -13.25 0.90 -4.80
CA TRP A 79 -12.06 1.64 -5.21
C TRP A 79 -12.36 2.86 -6.08
N ILE A 80 -13.35 2.79 -6.98
CA ILE A 80 -13.79 3.96 -7.75
C ILE A 80 -14.28 5.07 -6.81
N GLY A 81 -15.10 4.70 -5.81
CA GLY A 81 -15.55 5.66 -4.78
C GLY A 81 -14.41 6.24 -3.96
N TYR A 82 -13.42 5.42 -3.59
CA TYR A 82 -12.20 5.88 -2.91
C TYR A 82 -11.39 6.87 -3.76
N ARG A 83 -11.12 6.53 -5.03
CA ARG A 83 -10.41 7.41 -5.98
C ARG A 83 -11.10 8.76 -6.09
N ASP A 84 -12.41 8.75 -6.33
CA ASP A 84 -13.16 10.00 -6.53
C ASP A 84 -13.22 10.79 -5.21
N GLY A 85 -13.42 10.14 -4.07
CA GLY A 85 -13.42 10.80 -2.75
C GLY A 85 -12.08 11.42 -2.35
N VAL A 86 -10.95 10.80 -2.70
CA VAL A 86 -9.61 11.36 -2.46
C VAL A 86 -9.31 12.49 -3.44
N CYS A 87 -9.60 12.32 -4.73
CA CYS A 87 -9.22 13.26 -5.78
C CYS A 87 -10.18 14.44 -5.96
N GLU A 88 -11.38 14.38 -5.40
CA GLU A 88 -12.37 15.48 -5.40
C GLU A 88 -12.68 15.96 -3.97
N GLY A 89 -11.92 15.48 -2.99
CA GLY A 89 -12.06 15.86 -1.60
C GLY A 89 -11.61 17.29 -1.31
N PRO A 90 -11.74 17.76 -0.04
CA PRO A 90 -11.36 19.09 0.41
C PRO A 90 -9.96 19.56 -0.02
N MET A 91 -8.99 18.66 -0.17
CA MET A 91 -7.63 18.99 -0.63
C MET A 91 -7.60 19.57 -2.05
N TYR A 92 -8.58 19.22 -2.89
CA TYR A 92 -8.73 19.70 -4.27
C TYR A 92 -9.85 20.72 -4.42
N ALA A 93 -10.43 21.22 -3.32
CA ALA A 93 -11.56 22.16 -3.38
C ALA A 93 -11.23 23.50 -4.07
N SER A 94 -9.94 23.87 -4.13
CA SER A 94 -9.46 25.07 -4.84
C SER A 94 -9.03 24.81 -6.29
N ASP A 95 -9.18 23.58 -6.80
CA ASP A 95 -8.84 23.25 -8.20
C ASP A 95 -9.93 23.71 -9.17
N GLU A 96 -10.00 25.01 -9.41
CA GLU A 96 -10.97 25.62 -10.35
C GLU A 96 -10.80 25.08 -11.79
N THR A 97 -9.59 24.64 -12.15
CA THR A 97 -9.29 24.13 -13.49
C THR A 97 -9.70 22.67 -13.66
N GLY A 98 -9.81 21.90 -12.59
CA GLY A 98 -9.96 20.45 -12.59
C GLY A 98 -8.71 19.70 -13.06
N ILE A 99 -7.54 20.35 -13.15
CA ILE A 99 -6.31 19.73 -13.64
C ILE A 99 -5.69 18.85 -12.55
N GLU A 100 -5.59 19.35 -11.32
CA GLU A 100 -5.04 18.60 -10.18
C GLU A 100 -5.90 17.37 -9.87
N THR A 101 -7.22 17.51 -9.99
CA THR A 101 -8.18 16.42 -9.88
C THR A 101 -7.88 15.32 -10.89
N ILE A 102 -7.64 15.67 -12.16
CA ILE A 102 -7.32 14.70 -13.21
C ILE A 102 -5.98 14.02 -12.94
N ILE A 103 -4.95 14.79 -12.55
CA ILE A 103 -3.62 14.25 -12.21
C ILE A 103 -3.74 13.23 -11.07
N CYS A 104 -4.48 13.56 -10.00
CA CYS A 104 -4.75 12.65 -8.90
C CYS A 104 -5.44 11.36 -9.36
N LYS A 105 -6.48 11.50 -10.20
CA LYS A 105 -7.20 10.33 -10.74
C LYS A 105 -6.29 9.45 -11.60
N THR A 106 -5.42 10.05 -12.41
CA THR A 106 -4.41 9.32 -13.21
C THR A 106 -3.50 8.51 -12.29
N GLY A 107 -2.80 9.15 -11.36
CA GLY A 107 -1.87 8.46 -10.45
C GLY A 107 -2.55 7.37 -9.62
N THR A 108 -3.73 7.65 -9.06
CA THR A 108 -4.50 6.65 -8.30
C THR A 108 -4.92 5.44 -9.15
N THR A 109 -5.21 5.67 -10.44
CA THR A 109 -5.59 4.63 -11.40
C THR A 109 -4.39 3.77 -11.80
N GLU A 110 -3.22 4.37 -12.00
CA GLU A 110 -1.96 3.65 -12.24
C GLU A 110 -1.57 2.79 -11.04
N GLU A 111 -1.64 3.34 -9.83
CA GLU A 111 -1.38 2.59 -8.60
C GLU A 111 -2.35 1.42 -8.42
N ARG A 112 -3.62 1.60 -8.81
CA ARG A 112 -4.58 0.49 -8.79
C ARG A 112 -4.20 -0.62 -9.75
N THR A 113 -3.73 -0.28 -10.95
CA THR A 113 -3.25 -1.27 -11.91
C THR A 113 -2.06 -2.06 -11.35
N LYS A 114 -1.10 -1.38 -10.70
CA LYS A 114 0.04 -2.02 -10.02
C LYS A 114 -0.44 -2.93 -8.90
N TYR A 115 -1.31 -2.44 -8.01
CA TYR A 115 -1.93 -3.22 -6.95
C TYR A 115 -2.55 -4.51 -7.49
N LEU A 116 -3.40 -4.40 -8.52
CA LEU A 116 -4.07 -5.57 -9.10
C LEU A 116 -3.06 -6.61 -9.62
N ASN A 117 -2.01 -6.18 -10.30
CA ASN A 117 -0.95 -7.06 -10.78
C ASN A 117 -0.11 -7.70 -9.66
N HIS A 118 0.08 -6.99 -8.54
CA HIS A 118 0.86 -7.49 -7.41
C HIS A 118 0.08 -8.46 -6.53
N VAL A 119 -1.22 -8.27 -6.33
CA VAL A 119 -1.99 -9.00 -5.31
C VAL A 119 -2.88 -10.12 -5.86
N TRP A 120 -3.16 -10.13 -7.16
CA TRP A 120 -3.97 -11.16 -7.82
C TRP A 120 -3.13 -12.14 -8.67
N LYS A 121 -1.93 -12.47 -8.19
CA LYS A 121 -1.19 -13.65 -8.68
C LYS A 121 -1.76 -14.89 -8.00
N PHE A 122 -2.01 -15.97 -8.75
CA PHE A 122 -2.55 -17.24 -8.25
C PHE A 122 -1.51 -18.08 -7.46
N GLY A 123 -0.64 -17.43 -6.70
CA GLY A 123 0.32 -18.06 -5.80
C GLY A 123 -0.21 -18.16 -4.38
N ALA A 124 0.37 -19.05 -3.58
CA ALA A 124 0.24 -19.00 -2.13
C ALA A 124 1.23 -17.98 -1.56
N ALA A 125 0.86 -17.29 -0.47
CA ALA A 125 1.83 -16.54 0.32
C ALA A 125 2.96 -17.46 0.82
N SER A 126 4.05 -16.88 1.36
CA SER A 126 5.14 -17.68 1.93
C SER A 126 4.59 -18.67 2.99
N LYS A 127 5.25 -19.81 3.20
CA LYS A 127 4.77 -20.86 4.14
C LYS A 127 4.52 -20.34 5.56
N GLU A 128 5.20 -19.26 5.96
CA GLU A 128 5.07 -18.62 7.26
C GLU A 128 4.21 -17.34 7.21
N GLY A 129 3.67 -16.96 6.05
CA GLY A 129 2.94 -15.71 5.85
C GLY A 129 3.81 -14.45 5.95
N LEU A 130 5.14 -14.58 6.00
CA LEU A 130 6.03 -13.42 6.00
C LEU A 130 5.99 -12.70 4.66
N GLY A 131 5.91 -11.37 4.70
CA GLY A 131 5.89 -10.50 3.54
C GLY A 131 5.10 -9.21 3.78
N SER A 132 4.82 -8.50 2.68
CA SER A 132 3.98 -7.31 2.69
C SER A 132 2.58 -7.66 2.21
N TYR A 133 1.59 -7.00 2.79
CA TYR A 133 0.20 -7.11 2.45
C TYR A 133 -0.39 -5.70 2.32
N THR A 134 -1.30 -5.51 1.39
CA THR A 134 -1.99 -4.24 1.19
C THR A 134 -3.45 -4.45 0.87
N ASP A 135 -4.30 -3.55 1.34
CA ASP A 135 -5.73 -3.55 1.00
C ASP A 135 -6.01 -2.79 -0.31
N GLY A 136 -5.04 -2.01 -0.81
CA GLY A 136 -5.19 -1.16 -1.99
C GLY A 136 -6.00 0.11 -1.74
N PHE A 137 -6.26 0.46 -0.48
CA PHE A 137 -6.97 1.64 0.00
C PHE A 137 -6.15 2.46 1.02
N GLY A 138 -4.82 2.36 0.93
CA GLY A 138 -3.88 3.08 1.79
C GLY A 138 -3.44 2.31 3.04
N GLY A 139 -3.87 1.06 3.22
CA GLY A 139 -3.40 0.20 4.29
C GLY A 139 -2.25 -0.72 3.86
N ASN A 140 -1.24 -0.85 4.73
CA ASN A 140 -0.08 -1.70 4.55
C ASN A 140 0.21 -2.48 5.83
N LEU A 141 0.20 -3.81 5.75
CA LEU A 141 0.55 -4.73 6.83
C LEU A 141 1.80 -5.51 6.42
N LYS A 142 2.83 -5.51 7.24
CA LYS A 142 4.08 -6.23 6.98
C LYS A 142 4.37 -7.22 8.09
N LEU A 143 4.52 -8.49 7.73
CA LEU A 143 4.95 -9.55 8.62
C LEU A 143 6.42 -9.88 8.38
N PHE A 144 7.24 -9.80 9.43
CA PHE A 144 8.68 -10.00 9.32
C PHE A 144 9.26 -10.71 10.55
N ARG A 145 10.36 -11.42 10.36
CA ARG A 145 11.10 -12.04 11.46
C ARG A 145 12.08 -11.02 12.04
N ASP A 146 11.95 -10.76 13.34
CA ASP A 146 12.92 -9.94 14.04
C ASP A 146 14.29 -10.63 14.03
N LYS A 147 15.34 -9.85 13.76
CA LYS A 147 16.69 -10.40 13.58
C LYS A 147 17.28 -10.90 14.89
N SER A 148 16.89 -10.30 16.02
CA SER A 148 17.45 -10.58 17.33
C SER A 148 16.73 -11.73 18.04
N THR A 149 15.42 -11.59 18.25
CA THR A 149 14.56 -12.54 18.98
C THR A 149 14.14 -13.74 18.14
N LYS A 150 14.22 -13.63 16.80
CA LYS A 150 13.66 -14.60 15.83
C LYS A 150 12.14 -14.75 15.89
N ASN A 151 11.45 -13.97 16.72
CA ASN A 151 10.00 -13.91 16.75
C ASN A 151 9.48 -13.22 15.49
N ILE A 152 8.26 -13.57 15.08
CA ILE A 152 7.57 -12.84 14.02
C ILE A 152 6.96 -11.59 14.65
N GLN A 153 7.12 -10.46 13.97
CA GLN A 153 6.53 -9.19 14.31
C GLN A 153 5.72 -8.68 13.12
N PHE A 154 4.84 -7.75 13.41
CA PHE A 154 4.13 -7.00 12.38
C PHE A 154 4.33 -5.50 12.56
N SER A 155 4.28 -4.83 11.41
CA SER A 155 4.17 -3.38 11.29
C SER A 155 2.95 -3.10 10.43
N PHE A 156 2.09 -2.20 10.90
CA PHE A 156 0.80 -1.91 10.30
C PHE A 156 0.60 -0.41 10.20
N GLU A 157 0.52 0.09 8.98
CA GLU A 157 0.38 1.50 8.67
C GLU A 157 -0.86 1.71 7.80
N VAL A 158 -1.65 2.72 8.11
CA VAL A 158 -2.80 3.13 7.30
C VAL A 158 -2.74 4.63 7.06
N VAL A 159 -2.95 5.03 5.79
CA VAL A 159 -3.16 6.43 5.41
C VAL A 159 -4.49 6.50 4.70
N ARG A 160 -5.49 7.09 5.36
CA ARG A 160 -6.88 7.12 4.86
C ARG A 160 -7.54 8.48 4.97
N GLY A 161 -8.58 8.64 4.15
CA GLY A 161 -9.49 9.78 4.19
C GLY A 161 -8.99 11.01 3.43
N PRO A 162 -9.85 12.03 3.28
CA PRO A 162 -9.57 13.23 2.48
C PRO A 162 -8.43 14.09 3.00
N THR A 163 -8.08 13.92 4.27
CA THR A 163 -7.05 14.67 5.01
C THR A 163 -5.83 13.81 5.30
N ALA A 164 -5.73 12.61 4.69
CA ALA A 164 -4.60 11.69 4.79
C ALA A 164 -4.16 11.41 6.25
N HIS A 165 -5.13 11.04 7.10
CA HIS A 165 -4.82 10.69 8.48
C HIS A 165 -4.02 9.39 8.51
N LEU A 166 -3.04 9.37 9.41
CA LEU A 166 -2.11 8.28 9.59
C LEU A 166 -2.45 7.50 10.88
N GLY A 167 -2.43 6.19 10.78
CA GLY A 167 -2.50 5.26 11.91
C GLY A 167 -1.34 4.28 11.81
N GLU A 168 -0.67 4.04 12.92
CA GLU A 168 0.47 3.13 13.00
C GLU A 168 0.36 2.23 14.22
N VAL A 169 0.50 0.93 13.99
CA VAL A 169 0.50 -0.10 15.04
C VAL A 169 1.59 -1.11 14.73
N ASN A 170 2.31 -1.52 15.77
CA ASN A 170 3.35 -2.54 15.66
C ASN A 170 3.21 -3.53 16.83
N GLY A 171 3.60 -4.77 16.60
CA GLY A 171 3.53 -5.77 17.67
C GLY A 171 4.15 -7.10 17.32
N ASN A 172 4.11 -8.01 18.29
CA ASN A 172 4.46 -9.41 18.06
C ASN A 172 3.34 -10.10 17.30
N TRP A 173 3.71 -11.03 16.43
CA TRP A 173 2.79 -11.80 15.62
C TRP A 173 2.74 -13.26 16.10
N THR A 174 1.61 -13.67 16.70
CA THR A 174 1.45 -14.98 17.36
C THR A 174 0.16 -15.67 16.92
N PRO A 175 0.08 -16.15 15.67
CA PRO A 175 -1.18 -16.61 15.09
C PRO A 175 -1.74 -17.81 15.85
N SER A 176 -3.06 -17.85 16.07
CA SER A 176 -3.68 -19.04 16.66
C SER A 176 -3.71 -20.19 15.65
N LYS A 177 -3.91 -21.41 16.17
CA LYS A 177 -4.04 -22.63 15.34
C LYS A 177 -5.25 -22.60 14.40
N GLU A 178 -6.24 -21.75 14.67
CA GLU A 178 -7.51 -21.68 13.94
C GLU A 178 -7.47 -20.64 12.80
N GLY A 179 -6.31 -20.04 12.53
CA GLY A 179 -6.17 -18.99 11.52
C GLY A 179 -6.77 -17.65 11.95
N LYS A 180 -7.36 -17.55 13.15
CA LYS A 180 -7.75 -16.29 13.77
C LYS A 180 -6.71 -15.81 14.76
N TRP A 181 -6.57 -14.52 14.95
CA TRP A 181 -5.64 -13.98 15.93
C TRP A 181 -6.12 -12.63 16.42
N THR A 182 -6.01 -12.39 17.72
CA THR A 182 -6.38 -11.13 18.32
C THR A 182 -5.12 -10.48 18.87
N TRP A 183 -4.92 -9.22 18.52
CA TRP A 183 -3.85 -8.40 19.06
C TRP A 183 -4.45 -7.24 19.83
N ALA A 184 -3.89 -6.99 21.01
CA ALA A 184 -4.21 -5.85 21.84
C ALA A 184 -2.96 -5.01 22.10
N SER A 185 -3.11 -3.69 22.10
CA SER A 185 -2.01 -2.76 22.43
C SER A 185 -1.59 -2.83 23.90
N THR A 186 -2.54 -3.17 24.78
CA THR A 186 -2.35 -3.33 26.22
C THR A 186 -2.99 -4.62 26.73
N GLU A 187 -2.45 -5.18 27.81
CA GLU A 187 -3.03 -6.38 28.43
C GLU A 187 -4.42 -6.07 29.01
N GLY A 188 -5.40 -6.93 28.73
CA GLY A 188 -6.77 -6.77 29.21
C GLY A 188 -7.62 -5.75 28.44
N CYS A 189 -7.12 -5.23 27.30
CA CYS A 189 -7.86 -4.37 26.39
C CYS A 189 -9.22 -4.99 26.00
N LYS A 190 -10.27 -4.17 26.05
CA LYS A 190 -11.65 -4.55 25.73
C LYS A 190 -12.18 -3.67 24.60
N SER A 191 -13.26 -4.10 23.96
CA SER A 191 -13.89 -3.38 22.86
C SER A 191 -14.49 -2.02 23.26
N ASP A 192 -14.79 -1.81 24.55
CA ASP A 192 -15.32 -0.57 25.09
C ASP A 192 -14.24 0.37 25.66
N ASP A 193 -12.98 -0.06 25.66
CA ASP A 193 -11.85 0.74 26.12
C ASP A 193 -11.39 1.69 24.99
N PRO A 194 -11.54 3.01 25.14
CA PRO A 194 -11.20 3.98 24.11
C PRO A 194 -9.67 4.15 23.93
N ASP A 195 -8.89 3.78 24.94
CA ASP A 195 -7.46 4.09 25.04
C ASP A 195 -6.57 2.90 24.61
N CYS A 196 -7.18 1.79 24.20
CA CYS A 196 -6.46 0.64 23.66
C CYS A 196 -6.83 0.37 22.20
N CYS A 197 -5.96 -0.39 21.52
CA CYS A 197 -6.21 -0.87 20.16
C CYS A 197 -6.34 -2.39 20.17
N LEU A 198 -7.49 -2.88 19.72
CA LEU A 198 -7.87 -4.27 19.59
C LEU A 198 -8.15 -4.57 18.13
N LEU A 199 -7.31 -5.43 17.56
CA LEU A 199 -7.40 -5.87 16.18
C LEU A 199 -7.62 -7.38 16.14
N GLU A 200 -8.57 -7.82 15.32
CA GLU A 200 -8.78 -9.22 15.00
C GLU A 200 -8.33 -9.49 13.57
N PHE A 201 -7.58 -10.57 13.39
CA PHE A 201 -7.01 -10.99 12.13
C PHE A 201 -7.54 -12.36 11.77
N GLU A 202 -7.97 -12.55 10.54
CA GLU A 202 -8.35 -13.85 10.00
C GLU A 202 -7.53 -14.19 8.76
N TYR A 203 -6.88 -15.35 8.79
CA TYR A 203 -5.97 -15.81 7.78
C TYR A 203 -6.62 -16.59 6.67
N PHE A 204 -6.22 -16.24 5.46
CA PHE A 204 -6.50 -16.99 4.25
C PHE A 204 -5.20 -17.22 3.46
N PRO A 205 -5.18 -18.14 2.49
CA PRO A 205 -3.96 -18.50 1.76
C PRO A 205 -3.21 -17.34 1.08
N ASN A 206 -3.91 -16.26 0.70
CA ASN A 206 -3.33 -15.11 0.00
C ASN A 206 -3.78 -13.74 0.56
N ARG A 207 -4.47 -13.72 1.71
CA ARG A 207 -4.93 -12.49 2.33
C ARG A 207 -5.12 -12.65 3.83
N ILE A 208 -5.12 -11.53 4.52
CA ILE A 208 -5.46 -11.39 5.93
C ILE A 208 -6.64 -10.43 5.99
N GLU A 209 -7.77 -10.88 6.51
CA GLU A 209 -8.86 -9.98 6.87
C GLU A 209 -8.53 -9.38 8.23
N VAL A 210 -8.70 -8.08 8.37
CA VAL A 210 -8.52 -7.35 9.62
C VAL A 210 -9.84 -6.71 9.99
N GLU A 211 -10.30 -7.01 11.20
CA GLU A 211 -11.38 -6.31 11.85
C GLU A 211 -10.79 -5.40 12.94
N GLU A 212 -11.14 -4.12 12.88
CA GLU A 212 -10.82 -3.17 13.94
C GLU A 212 -11.96 -3.17 14.94
N VAL A 213 -11.72 -3.75 16.13
CA VAL A 213 -12.73 -3.83 17.18
C VAL A 213 -12.80 -2.51 17.95
N SER A 214 -11.64 -1.97 18.34
CA SER A 214 -11.49 -0.63 18.94
C SER A 214 -10.07 -0.15 18.69
N CYS A 215 -9.82 0.98 18.05
CA CYS A 215 -8.45 1.54 17.93
C CYS A 215 -8.43 3.07 17.96
N SER A 216 -9.42 3.69 18.62
CA SER A 216 -9.73 5.11 18.45
C SER A 216 -8.57 6.06 18.75
N ALA A 217 -7.76 5.72 19.75
CA ALA A 217 -6.58 6.48 20.18
C ALA A 217 -5.33 6.25 19.30
N TYR A 218 -5.28 5.16 18.53
CA TYR A 218 -4.09 4.74 17.75
C TYR A 218 -4.13 5.19 16.30
N HIS A 219 -5.20 5.86 15.90
CA HIS A 219 -5.34 6.42 14.59
C HIS A 219 -5.61 7.93 14.65
N GLY A 220 -5.07 8.69 13.69
CA GLY A 220 -5.60 10.03 13.42
C GLY A 220 -7.10 9.96 13.11
N ALA A 221 -7.81 11.09 13.17
CA ALA A 221 -9.26 11.10 12.92
C ALA A 221 -9.60 10.42 11.58
N ARG A 222 -10.19 9.22 11.58
CA ARG A 222 -10.55 8.41 10.38
C ARG A 222 -9.43 7.55 9.75
N ALA A 223 -8.39 7.17 10.48
CA ALA A 223 -7.39 6.19 10.02
C ALA A 223 -7.73 4.76 10.48
N TYR A 224 -8.60 4.07 9.77
CA TYR A 224 -9.06 2.73 10.20
C TYR A 224 -8.11 1.61 9.72
N PHE A 225 -7.88 0.60 10.55
CA PHE A 225 -7.08 -0.59 10.23
C PHE A 225 -7.91 -1.71 9.59
N GLY A 226 -9.24 -1.67 9.71
CA GLY A 226 -10.10 -2.71 9.13
C GLY A 226 -9.98 -2.80 7.60
N GLY A 227 -9.92 -4.02 7.07
CA GLY A 227 -9.82 -4.25 5.61
C GLY A 227 -9.36 -5.64 5.20
N SER A 228 -9.32 -5.88 3.89
CA SER A 228 -8.86 -7.13 3.28
C SER A 228 -7.46 -6.95 2.70
N TYR A 229 -6.45 -7.39 3.44
CA TYR A 229 -5.03 -7.18 3.12
C TYR A 229 -4.50 -8.34 2.31
N ARG A 230 -4.22 -8.13 1.03
CA ARG A 230 -3.73 -9.17 0.11
C ARG A 230 -2.22 -9.16 0.04
N TYR A 231 -1.64 -10.35 -0.05
CA TYR A 231 -0.19 -10.52 -0.13
C TYR A 231 0.37 -9.87 -1.41
N GLU A 232 1.43 -9.08 -1.26
CA GLU A 232 2.12 -8.44 -2.38
C GLU A 232 3.20 -9.36 -2.95
N PHE A 233 2.88 -9.97 -4.09
CA PHE A 233 3.82 -10.82 -4.80
C PHE A 233 4.86 -9.97 -5.52
N LYS A 234 6.13 -10.18 -5.16
CA LYS A 234 7.29 -9.64 -5.89
C LYS A 234 7.34 -10.15 -7.34
#